data_AF-A0A8H8MQ64-F1
#
_entry.id   AF-A0A8H8MQ64-F1
#
_cell.length_a   1.000
_cell.length_b   1.000
_cell.length_c   1.000
_cell.angle_alpha   90.00
_cell.angle_beta   90.00
_cell.angle_gamma   90.00
#
_symmetry.space_group_name_H-M   'P 1'
#
loop_
_entity.id
_entity.type
_entity.pdbx_description
1 polymer ?
#
loop_
_entity_poly.entity_id
_entity_poly.type
_entity_poly.pdbx_seq_one_letter_code
_entity_poly.pdbx_strand_id
1 'polypeptide(L)'
;MPPNMPADFLKGQGARNPDVATPVGGAYFFAVNLTVFVHPRSPHAPTGHGTWRYIEILDSNENPIDWWFGGASNLTPTMLYEEDCEHFHKALEAGISKYGEDTHKPLKKWCDDYFYNPYRKASQLHSTC
;
A
#
# COMPACT_ATOMS: atom_id res chain seq x y z
N MET A 1 25.53 -9.64 4.49
CA MET A 1 24.75 -10.31 3.44
C MET A 1 23.28 -10.07 3.73
N PRO A 2 22.49 -9.59 2.75
CA PRO A 2 21.04 -9.60 2.84
C PRO A 2 20.54 -11.04 3.13
N PRO A 3 19.43 -11.21 3.86
CA PRO A 3 18.92 -12.52 4.20
C PRO A 3 18.46 -13.28 2.94
N ASN A 4 18.66 -14.60 2.92
CA ASN A 4 18.07 -15.48 1.91
C ASN A 4 16.55 -15.33 1.93
N MET A 5 15.95 -15.24 0.74
CA MET A 5 14.52 -15.08 0.60
C MET A 5 13.76 -16.35 1.04
N PRO A 6 12.80 -16.26 1.99
CA PRO A 6 11.95 -17.39 2.35
C PRO A 6 11.01 -17.76 1.20
N ALA A 7 10.82 -19.05 0.92
CA ALA A 7 9.93 -19.53 -0.16
C ALA A 7 8.46 -19.05 -0.02
N ASP A 8 7.99 -18.86 1.20
CA ASP A 8 6.63 -18.38 1.49
C ASP A 8 6.46 -16.88 1.17
N PHE A 9 7.55 -16.11 1.18
CA PHE A 9 7.54 -14.69 0.82
C PHE A 9 7.20 -14.52 -0.67
N LEU A 10 7.79 -15.32 -1.55
CA LEU A 10 7.49 -15.30 -3.00
C LEU A 10 6.02 -15.60 -3.29
N LYS A 11 5.42 -16.58 -2.61
CA LYS A 11 4.00 -16.89 -2.77
C LYS A 11 3.10 -15.73 -2.33
N GLY A 12 3.45 -15.06 -1.24
CA GLY A 12 2.73 -13.89 -0.74
C GLY A 12 2.86 -12.67 -1.64
N GLN A 13 4.01 -12.49 -2.30
CA GLN A 13 4.22 -11.40 -3.27
C GLN A 13 3.61 -11.70 -4.63
N GLY A 14 3.68 -12.93 -5.14
CA GLY A 14 3.06 -13.32 -6.41
C GLY A 14 1.53 -13.19 -6.42
N ALA A 15 0.88 -13.29 -5.27
CA ALA A 15 -0.55 -13.00 -5.11
C ALA A 15 -0.89 -11.50 -5.19
N ARG A 16 0.10 -10.62 -4.97
CA ARG A 16 -0.04 -9.15 -4.94
C ARG A 16 0.56 -8.46 -6.15
N ASN A 17 1.53 -9.08 -6.81
CA ASN A 17 2.14 -8.68 -8.06
C ASN A 17 2.39 -9.97 -8.89
N PRO A 18 1.52 -10.32 -9.85
CA PRO A 18 1.61 -11.56 -10.60
C PRO A 18 2.81 -11.63 -11.55
N ASP A 19 3.43 -10.49 -11.82
CA ASP A 19 4.58 -10.38 -12.73
C ASP A 19 5.93 -10.49 -12.01
N VAL A 20 5.94 -10.74 -10.69
CA VAL A 20 7.19 -10.88 -9.93
C VAL A 20 8.03 -12.00 -10.51
N ALA A 21 9.23 -11.64 -10.97
CA ALA A 21 10.18 -12.60 -11.49
C ALA A 21 10.50 -13.66 -10.43
N THR A 22 10.24 -14.93 -10.73
CA THR A 22 10.62 -16.02 -9.83
C THR A 22 12.12 -16.28 -9.99
N PRO A 23 12.94 -16.04 -8.95
CA PRO A 23 14.38 -16.24 -9.08
C PRO A 23 14.70 -17.72 -9.28
N VAL A 24 15.60 -18.02 -10.22
CA VAL A 24 16.11 -19.38 -10.43
C VAL A 24 17.39 -19.54 -9.60
N GLY A 25 17.27 -20.10 -8.39
CA GLY A 25 18.39 -20.31 -7.46
C GLY A 25 18.21 -19.62 -6.11
N GLY A 26 19.29 -19.52 -5.31
CA GLY A 26 19.28 -18.72 -4.08
C GLY A 26 19.18 -17.24 -4.44
N ALA A 27 18.16 -16.57 -3.91
CA ALA A 27 17.92 -15.14 -4.12
C ALA A 27 17.93 -14.41 -2.79
N TYR A 28 18.50 -13.21 -2.83
CA TYR A 28 18.46 -12.29 -1.72
C TYR A 28 17.34 -11.29 -1.94
N PHE A 29 16.90 -10.66 -0.85
CA PHE A 29 15.94 -9.57 -0.95
C PHE A 29 16.30 -8.46 0.00
N PHE A 30 15.92 -7.25 -0.39
CA PHE A 30 15.90 -6.10 0.48
C PHE A 30 14.48 -5.57 0.53
N ALA A 31 14.02 -5.24 1.75
CA ALA A 31 12.71 -4.68 1.96
C ALA A 31 12.79 -3.65 3.08
N VAL A 32 12.18 -2.50 2.85
CA VAL A 32 11.97 -1.46 3.86
C VAL A 32 10.50 -1.07 3.87
N ASN A 33 9.97 -0.85 5.06
CA ASN A 33 8.56 -0.53 5.27
C ASN A 33 8.41 0.56 6.35
N LEU A 34 7.62 1.57 6.04
CA LEU A 34 7.12 2.56 6.99
C LEU A 34 5.62 2.35 7.14
N THR A 35 5.17 2.11 8.37
CA THR A 35 3.75 2.04 8.71
C THR A 35 3.45 3.00 9.85
N VAL A 36 2.41 3.81 9.68
CA VAL A 36 1.95 4.80 10.66
C VAL A 36 0.49 4.53 10.97
N PHE A 37 0.18 4.50 12.27
CA PHE A 37 -1.18 4.48 12.79
C PHE A 37 -1.38 5.68 13.71
N VAL A 38 -2.48 6.40 13.53
CA VAL A 38 -2.85 7.52 14.38
C VAL A 38 -4.27 7.31 14.89
N HIS A 39 -4.41 7.20 16.21
CA HIS A 39 -5.69 7.11 16.89
C HIS A 39 -5.90 8.37 17.74
N PRO A 40 -6.65 9.36 17.24
CA PRO A 40 -6.97 10.55 18.01
C PRO A 40 -7.83 10.22 19.23
N ARG A 41 -7.68 11.02 20.29
CA ARG A 41 -8.52 10.90 21.50
C ARG A 41 -9.96 11.39 21.26
N SER A 42 -10.13 12.39 20.38
CA SER A 42 -11.44 12.96 20.08
C SER A 42 -12.18 12.10 19.06
N PRO A 43 -13.47 11.77 19.27
CA PRO A 43 -14.27 11.04 18.29
C PRO A 43 -14.56 11.87 17.02
N HIS A 44 -14.35 13.19 17.08
CA HIS A 44 -14.46 14.09 15.94
C HIS A 44 -13.22 14.06 15.05
N ALA A 45 -12.10 13.50 15.52
CA ALA A 45 -10.89 13.39 14.72
C ALA A 45 -10.77 11.95 14.17
N PRO A 46 -10.61 11.77 12.86
CA PRO A 46 -10.59 10.45 12.24
C PRO A 46 -9.29 9.68 12.56
N THR A 47 -9.39 8.34 12.65
CA THR A 47 -8.20 7.48 12.70
C THR A 47 -7.53 7.48 11.33
N GLY A 48 -6.22 7.66 11.30
CA GLY A 48 -5.42 7.62 10.08
C GLY A 48 -4.50 6.41 10.04
N HIS A 49 -4.34 5.82 8.87
CA HIS A 49 -3.34 4.78 8.63
C HIS A 49 -2.61 5.06 7.31
N GLY A 50 -1.31 4.80 7.28
CA GLY A 50 -0.50 4.88 6.08
C GLY A 50 0.59 3.83 6.10
N THR A 51 0.74 3.10 5.00
CA THR A 51 1.84 2.16 4.83
C THR A 51 2.52 2.41 3.49
N TRP A 52 3.85 2.49 3.49
CA TRP A 52 4.68 2.56 2.29
C TRP A 52 5.84 1.59 2.43
N ARG A 53 6.08 0.80 1.39
CA ARG A 53 7.13 -0.20 1.34
C ARG A 53 7.84 -0.19 0.01
N TYR A 54 9.11 -0.56 0.06
CA TYR A 54 9.95 -0.85 -1.08
C TYR A 54 10.50 -2.26 -0.93
N ILE A 55 10.49 -3.02 -2.01
CA ILE A 55 11.02 -4.38 -2.08
C ILE A 55 11.85 -4.49 -3.35
N GLU A 56 13.03 -5.08 -3.24
CA GLU A 56 13.86 -5.50 -4.37
C GLU A 56 14.36 -6.93 -4.17
N ILE A 57 14.52 -7.62 -5.29
CA ILE A 57 15.02 -8.98 -5.37
C ILE A 57 16.37 -8.95 -6.07
N LEU A 58 17.35 -9.62 -5.48
CA LEU A 58 18.71 -9.70 -5.99
C LEU A 58 19.08 -11.14 -6.34
N ASP A 59 19.86 -11.33 -7.40
CA ASP A 59 20.47 -12.61 -7.73
C ASP A 59 21.59 -12.98 -6.74
N SER A 60 22.21 -14.15 -6.92
CA SER A 60 23.32 -14.60 -6.08
C SER A 60 24.57 -13.71 -6.16
N ASN A 61 24.67 -12.85 -7.18
CA ASN A 61 25.76 -11.91 -7.43
C ASN A 61 25.40 -10.47 -7.03
N GLU A 62 24.30 -10.28 -6.27
CA GLU A 62 23.79 -8.98 -5.83
C GLU A 62 23.29 -8.06 -6.96
N ASN A 63 22.96 -8.60 -8.14
CA ASN A 63 22.33 -7.82 -9.21
C ASN A 63 20.80 -7.75 -9.04
N PRO A 64 20.16 -6.59 -9.27
CA PRO A 64 18.70 -6.47 -9.23
C PRO A 64 18.01 -7.32 -10.30
N ILE A 65 17.10 -8.19 -9.87
CA ILE A 65 16.21 -8.97 -10.73
C ILE A 65 14.91 -8.20 -10.96
N ASP A 66 14.29 -7.75 -9.87
CA ASP A 66 12.98 -7.10 -9.89
C ASP A 66 12.82 -6.22 -8.65
N TRP A 67 12.00 -5.18 -8.74
CA TRP A 67 11.74 -4.26 -7.65
C TRP A 67 10.39 -3.57 -7.83
N TRP A 68 9.75 -3.24 -6.71
CA TRP A 68 8.50 -2.49 -6.72
C TRP A 68 8.29 -1.72 -5.42
N PHE A 69 7.45 -0.70 -5.54
CA PHE A 69 6.88 0.00 -4.39
C PHE A 69 5.48 -0.51 -4.12
N GLY A 70 5.05 -0.42 -2.87
CA GLY A 70 3.67 -0.65 -2.49
C GLY A 70 3.28 0.28 -1.36
N GLY A 71 2.03 0.67 -1.31
CA GLY A 71 1.55 1.48 -0.21
C GLY A 71 0.13 1.95 -0.42
N ALA A 72 -0.44 2.48 0.64
CA ALA A 72 -1.75 3.13 0.66
C ALA A 72 -1.86 3.96 1.94
N SER A 73 -2.66 5.01 1.89
CA SER A 73 -3.17 5.67 3.09
C SER A 73 -4.69 5.54 3.15
N ASN A 74 -5.24 5.67 4.35
CA ASN A 74 -6.66 5.64 4.54
C ASN A 74 -7.06 6.39 5.80
N LEU A 75 -8.32 6.80 5.78
CA LEU A 75 -8.94 7.55 6.86
C LEU A 75 -10.20 6.79 7.32
N THR A 76 -10.27 6.55 8.63
CA THR A 76 -11.35 5.83 9.30
C THR A 76 -12.05 6.78 10.29
N PRO A 77 -13.01 7.60 9.80
CA PRO A 77 -13.77 8.47 10.67
C PRO A 77 -14.66 7.67 11.62
N THR A 78 -14.72 8.09 12.89
CA THR A 78 -15.78 7.64 13.81
C THR A 78 -17.07 8.42 13.55
N MET A 79 -16.93 9.73 13.31
CA MET A 79 -17.99 10.62 12.82
C MET A 79 -17.60 11.09 11.41
N LEU A 80 -18.51 10.93 10.45
CA LEU A 80 -18.24 11.30 9.06
C LEU A 80 -18.40 12.81 8.87
N TYR A 81 -17.32 13.46 8.42
CA TYR A 81 -17.31 14.82 7.92
C TYR A 81 -16.86 14.78 6.46
N GLU A 82 -17.75 15.13 5.54
CA GLU A 82 -17.46 15.08 4.09
C GLU A 82 -16.26 15.95 3.72
N GLU A 83 -16.11 17.10 4.38
CA GLU A 83 -15.00 18.03 4.21
C GLU A 83 -13.63 17.40 4.50
N ASP A 84 -13.54 16.57 5.55
CA ASP A 84 -12.30 15.88 5.93
C ASP A 84 -11.93 14.83 4.88
N CYS A 85 -12.92 14.08 4.38
CA CYS A 85 -12.71 13.10 3.33
C CYS A 85 -12.25 13.78 2.03
N GLU A 86 -12.90 14.88 1.62
CA GLU A 86 -12.48 15.65 0.46
C GLU A 86 -11.07 16.20 0.61
N HIS A 87 -10.75 16.79 1.77
CA HIS A 87 -9.44 17.34 2.05
C HIS A 87 -8.35 16.27 1.95
N PHE A 88 -8.58 15.11 2.55
CA PHE A 88 -7.67 13.98 2.53
C PHE A 88 -7.41 13.50 1.09
N HIS A 89 -8.45 13.30 0.29
CA HIS A 89 -8.31 12.88 -1.11
C HIS A 89 -7.59 13.93 -1.97
N LYS A 90 -7.92 15.21 -1.80
CA LYS A 90 -7.24 16.31 -2.53
C LYS A 90 -5.74 16.38 -2.19
N ALA A 91 -5.38 16.16 -0.93
CA ALA A 91 -3.98 16.14 -0.50
C ALA A 91 -3.20 14.98 -1.15
N LEU A 92 -3.81 13.80 -1.27
CA LEU A 92 -3.19 12.63 -1.87
C LEU A 92 -3.07 12.77 -3.39
N GLU A 93 -4.12 13.26 -4.05
CA GLU A 93 -4.09 13.60 -5.48
C GLU A 93 -2.98 14.62 -5.78
N ALA A 94 -2.87 15.68 -4.98
CA ALA A 94 -1.81 16.67 -5.11
C ALA A 94 -0.40 16.07 -4.93
N GLY A 95 -0.25 15.09 -4.03
CA GLY A 95 1.02 14.41 -3.81
C GLY A 95 1.46 13.52 -4.97
N ILE A 96 0.50 12.91 -5.68
CA ILE A 96 0.76 11.93 -6.74
C ILE A 96 0.76 12.60 -8.13
N SER A 97 0.02 13.69 -8.33
CA SER A 97 -0.15 14.36 -9.64
C SER A 97 1.16 14.71 -10.34
N LYS A 98 2.23 14.99 -9.59
CA LYS A 98 3.58 15.24 -10.11
C LYS A 98 4.28 14.02 -10.75
N TYR A 99 3.77 12.81 -10.54
CA TYR A 99 4.36 11.56 -11.02
C TYR A 99 3.63 10.95 -12.24
N GLY A 100 2.55 11.58 -12.70
CA GLY A 100 1.84 11.18 -13.92
C GLY A 100 0.36 11.61 -13.91
N GLU A 101 -0.15 11.99 -15.09
CA GLU A 101 -1.57 12.25 -15.30
C GLU A 101 -2.40 10.98 -15.07
N ASP A 102 -3.60 11.12 -14.50
CA ASP A 102 -4.57 10.03 -14.26
C ASP A 102 -4.12 8.87 -13.33
N THR A 103 -3.09 9.05 -12.51
CA THR A 103 -2.62 8.05 -11.53
C THR A 103 -3.53 7.89 -10.31
N HIS A 104 -4.24 8.94 -9.89
CA HIS A 104 -5.06 8.91 -8.68
C HIS A 104 -6.32 8.02 -8.81
N LYS A 105 -7.04 8.09 -9.95
CA LYS A 105 -8.28 7.30 -10.17
C LYS A 105 -8.08 5.77 -10.05
N PRO A 106 -7.10 5.14 -10.71
CA PRO A 106 -6.89 3.70 -10.59
C PRO A 106 -6.44 3.30 -9.18
N LEU A 107 -5.60 4.11 -8.53
CA LEU A 107 -5.16 3.87 -7.14
C LEU A 107 -6.32 3.94 -6.15
N LYS A 108 -7.21 4.92 -6.30
CA LYS A 108 -8.44 5.03 -5.52
C LYS A 108 -9.30 3.79 -5.67
N LYS A 109 -9.57 3.38 -6.92
CA LYS A 109 -10.39 2.19 -7.20
C LYS A 109 -9.80 0.94 -6.55
N TRP A 110 -8.48 0.74 -6.69
CA TRP A 110 -7.80 -0.39 -6.09
C TRP A 110 -7.92 -0.42 -4.57
N CYS A 111 -7.80 0.73 -3.91
CA CYS A 111 -7.99 0.82 -2.46
C CYS A 111 -9.42 0.49 -2.03
N ASP A 112 -10.43 1.01 -2.76
CA ASP A 112 -11.84 0.74 -2.47
C ASP A 112 -12.16 -0.78 -2.58
N ASP A 113 -11.60 -1.45 -3.60
CA ASP A 113 -11.73 -2.90 -3.78
C ASP A 113 -11.00 -3.68 -2.67
N TYR A 114 -9.81 -3.23 -2.25
CA TYR A 114 -8.98 -3.93 -1.27
C TYR A 114 -9.60 -3.96 0.14
N PHE A 115 -10.25 -2.87 0.55
CA PHE A 115 -10.84 -2.74 1.90
C PHE A 115 -12.33 -3.07 1.96
N TYR A 116 -12.90 -3.56 0.86
CA TYR A 116 -14.27 -4.02 0.82
C TYR A 116 -14.47 -5.27 1.70
N ASN A 117 -15.43 -5.19 2.64
CA ASN A 117 -15.82 -6.34 3.44
C ASN A 117 -17.09 -6.98 2.85
N PRO A 118 -16.99 -8.17 2.22
CA PRO A 118 -18.14 -8.80 1.57
C PRO A 118 -19.25 -9.20 2.55
N TYR A 119 -18.90 -9.52 3.79
CA TYR A 119 -19.87 -9.90 4.82
C TYR A 119 -20.68 -8.71 5.33
N ARG A 120 -20.11 -7.50 5.30
CA ARG A 120 -20.77 -6.26 5.73
C ARG A 120 -21.34 -5.45 4.57
N LYS A 121 -21.10 -5.86 3.32
CA LYS A 121 -21.46 -5.15 2.09
C LYS A 121 -21.06 -3.67 2.10
N ALA A 122 -19.94 -3.38 2.76
CA ALA A 122 -19.44 -2.02 2.94
C ALA A 122 -17.91 -2.07 2.96
N SER A 123 -17.27 -1.01 2.47
CA SER A 123 -15.86 -0.78 2.76
C SER A 123 -15.71 -0.56 4.26
N GLN A 124 -14.68 -1.16 4.88
CA GLN A 124 -14.39 -0.89 6.29
C GLN A 124 -13.92 0.55 6.53
N LEU A 125 -13.64 1.29 5.45
CA LEU A 125 -13.03 2.61 5.43
C LEU A 125 -13.87 3.53 4.53
N HIS A 126 -14.28 4.70 5.04
CA HIS A 126 -15.10 5.66 4.28
C HIS A 126 -14.29 6.61 3.39
N SER A 127 -12.98 6.39 3.23
CA SER A 127 -12.10 7.25 2.44
C SER A 127 -10.74 6.59 2.27
N THR A 128 -10.34 6.33 1.02
CA THR A 128 -9.17 5.51 0.68
C THR A 128 -8.36 6.09 -0.47
N CYS A 129 -7.10 6.46 -0.21
CA CYS A 129 -6.00 6.68 -1.17
C CYS A 129 -4.66 6.47 -0.44
#